data_AF-A0A9P8UPT1-F1
#
_entry.id   AF-A0A9P8UPT1-F1
#
_cell.length_a   1.000
_cell.length_b   1.000
_cell.length_c   1.000
_cell.angle_alpha   90.00
_cell.angle_beta   90.00
_cell.angle_gamma   90.00
#
_symmetry.space_group_name_H-M   'P 1'
#
loop_
_entity.id
_entity.type
_entity.pdbx_description
1 polymer ?
#
loop_
_entity_poly.entity_id
_entity_poly.type
_entity_poly.pdbx_seq_one_letter_code
_entity_poly.pdbx_strand_id
1 'polypeptide(L)'
;KKRKTQVDEIEVDLSLPEPPSKKAKRLLKKGKPLPAKPNSDDEAENAKDKKSKRSEYGIWIGNLPFYLTRADLFKWLVEQSGGVIQEANITRVNLPTNKNARPRFPGEEKKPQNRGFAYIDFDTEAAAVAAMSLTETLLEGRNVLIKSSSSFEGRPQKENTETAEADTEDTKKVDGSRKIYVGNLPFQATEDDLWAHFEKCGEIDWVKVATFEDSGKCKGFGWVKFKLVESAESAVKGFVRIKEEIETEDDFKEPKDGEDADAGEKKYKMRKWWVNRIRGRDLKIQFAEDDQVRYKKRFGKDRPPRDQQDGQRPPRREET
;
A
#
# COMPACT_ATOMS: atom_id res chain seq x y z
N LYS A 1 -21.79 8.09 -49.65
CA LYS A 1 -21.10 9.42 -49.60
C LYS A 1 -20.04 9.38 -48.49
N LYS A 2 -18.78 9.08 -48.84
CA LYS A 2 -17.64 9.15 -47.90
C LYS A 2 -17.31 10.63 -47.66
N ARG A 3 -17.32 11.10 -46.41
CA ARG A 3 -16.84 12.44 -46.04
C ARG A 3 -15.30 12.41 -46.02
N LYS A 4 -14.67 13.16 -46.92
CA LYS A 4 -13.25 13.51 -46.84
C LYS A 4 -13.13 14.64 -45.80
N THR A 5 -12.40 14.40 -44.73
CA THR A 5 -11.92 15.43 -43.82
C THR A 5 -10.65 16.02 -44.44
N GLN A 6 -10.72 17.28 -44.89
CA GLN A 6 -9.52 18.07 -45.17
C GLN A 6 -8.94 18.50 -43.83
N VAL A 7 -7.67 18.18 -43.61
CA VAL A 7 -6.88 18.69 -42.49
C VAL A 7 -6.07 19.82 -43.09
N ASP A 8 -6.40 21.05 -42.74
CA ASP A 8 -5.59 22.21 -43.11
C ASP A 8 -4.27 22.13 -42.35
N GLU A 9 -3.18 22.17 -43.10
CA GLU A 9 -1.81 22.16 -42.63
C GLU A 9 -1.56 23.43 -41.80
N ILE A 10 -1.17 23.27 -40.54
CA ILE A 10 -0.81 24.39 -39.67
C ILE A 10 0.61 24.80 -40.02
N GLU A 11 0.76 25.77 -40.93
CA GLU A 11 2.03 26.46 -41.15
C GLU A 11 2.32 27.36 -39.95
N VAL A 12 3.31 26.95 -39.14
CA VAL A 12 3.83 27.76 -38.02
C VAL A 12 4.99 28.59 -38.54
N ASP A 13 4.76 29.89 -38.73
CA ASP A 13 5.80 30.85 -39.09
C ASP A 13 6.78 31.05 -37.90
N LEU A 14 7.98 30.48 -38.04
CA LEU A 14 9.05 30.45 -37.04
C LEU A 14 9.83 31.78 -36.94
N SER A 15 9.44 32.82 -37.68
CA SER A 15 10.11 34.14 -37.65
C SER A 15 9.61 35.07 -36.54
N LEU A 16 8.52 34.72 -35.85
CA LEU A 16 7.97 35.54 -34.77
C LEU A 16 8.74 35.30 -33.46
N PRO A 17 9.28 36.36 -32.81
CA PRO A 17 10.00 36.19 -31.55
C PRO A 17 9.08 35.63 -30.47
N GLU A 18 9.55 34.60 -29.77
CA GLU A 18 8.79 33.90 -28.73
C GLU A 18 8.22 34.88 -27.69
N PRO A 19 6.94 34.73 -27.29
CA PRO A 19 6.35 35.61 -26.30
C PRO A 19 7.05 35.45 -24.95
N PRO A 20 7.44 36.55 -24.27
CA PRO A 20 8.26 36.48 -23.07
C PRO A 20 7.56 35.72 -21.93
N SER A 21 8.33 34.82 -21.29
CA SER A 21 7.92 34.00 -20.14
C SER A 21 7.23 34.80 -19.02
N LYS A 22 6.27 34.18 -18.31
CA LYS A 22 5.62 34.75 -17.10
C LYS A 22 6.63 35.32 -16.08
N LYS A 23 7.84 34.74 -16.01
CA LYS A 23 8.94 35.21 -15.14
C LYS A 23 9.56 36.51 -15.66
N ALA A 24 9.77 36.63 -16.97
CA ALA A 24 10.24 37.85 -17.63
C ALA A 24 9.21 38.99 -17.55
N LYS A 25 7.91 38.69 -17.73
CA LYS A 25 6.83 39.66 -17.50
C LYS A 25 6.78 40.17 -16.05
N ARG A 26 7.09 39.31 -15.07
CA ARG A 26 7.21 39.70 -13.64
C ARG A 26 8.44 40.56 -13.32
N LEU A 27 9.55 40.36 -14.03
CA LEU A 27 10.78 41.15 -13.89
C LEU A 27 10.64 42.54 -14.54
N LEU A 28 9.99 42.63 -15.70
CA LEU A 28 9.62 43.89 -16.36
C LEU A 28 8.67 44.72 -15.49
N LYS A 29 7.70 44.09 -14.81
CA LYS A 29 6.80 44.76 -13.86
C LYS A 29 7.50 45.26 -12.58
N LYS A 30 8.72 44.79 -12.29
CA LYS A 30 9.52 45.17 -11.12
C LYS A 30 10.66 46.16 -11.42
N GLY A 31 10.71 46.73 -12.63
CA GLY A 31 11.59 47.86 -12.96
C GLY A 31 13.10 47.59 -12.83
N LYS A 32 13.54 46.34 -12.99
CA LYS A 32 14.98 46.00 -13.00
C LYS A 32 15.45 45.72 -14.43
N PRO A 33 16.60 46.27 -14.86
CA PRO A 33 17.09 46.06 -16.22
C PRO A 33 17.52 44.61 -16.44
N LEU A 34 17.28 44.10 -17.64
CA LEU A 34 17.71 42.78 -18.08
C LEU A 34 19.24 42.79 -18.32
N PRO A 35 19.96 41.73 -17.96
CA PRO A 35 21.40 41.67 -18.22
C PRO A 35 21.67 41.56 -19.73
N ALA A 36 22.66 42.34 -20.20
CA ALA A 36 23.13 42.29 -21.58
C ALA A 36 23.80 40.94 -21.88
N LYS A 37 23.52 40.37 -23.06
CA LYS A 37 24.24 39.20 -23.57
C LYS A 37 25.62 39.66 -24.07
N PRO A 38 26.73 38.96 -23.74
CA PRO A 38 27.96 39.12 -24.49
C PRO A 38 27.83 38.39 -25.84
N ASN A 39 28.22 39.08 -26.91
CA ASN A 39 28.44 38.49 -28.23
C ASN A 39 29.91 38.06 -28.31
N SER A 40 30.18 36.75 -28.40
CA SER A 40 31.25 36.20 -29.25
C SER A 40 31.09 34.68 -29.32
N ASP A 41 31.17 34.16 -30.53
CA ASP A 41 31.31 32.74 -30.86
C ASP A 41 32.33 32.03 -29.97
N ASP A 42 31.86 31.05 -29.20
CA ASP A 42 32.56 29.80 -28.90
C ASP A 42 31.56 28.87 -28.18
N GLU A 43 31.30 27.73 -28.80
CA GLU A 43 30.33 26.71 -28.36
C GLU A 43 30.67 26.16 -26.96
N ALA A 44 30.06 26.76 -25.93
CA ALA A 44 30.04 26.24 -24.57
C ALA A 44 28.59 25.91 -24.19
N GLU A 45 28.20 24.64 -24.41
CA GLU A 45 26.88 24.13 -24.05
C GLU A 45 26.58 24.33 -22.54
N ASN A 46 25.36 24.81 -22.30
CA ASN A 46 24.79 25.27 -21.04
C ASN A 46 24.66 24.14 -20.00
N ALA A 47 25.38 24.24 -18.87
CA ALA A 47 25.52 23.20 -17.85
C ALA A 47 24.43 23.16 -16.76
N LYS A 48 23.17 23.51 -17.05
CA LYS A 48 22.05 23.34 -16.10
C LYS A 48 20.83 22.77 -16.81
N ASP A 49 20.39 21.60 -16.31
CA ASP A 49 19.18 20.84 -16.69
C ASP A 49 19.23 19.88 -17.91
N LYS A 50 20.34 19.15 -18.10
CA LYS A 50 20.27 17.79 -18.66
C LYS A 50 20.05 16.80 -17.51
N LYS A 51 18.78 16.46 -17.18
CA LYS A 51 18.51 15.15 -16.53
C LYS A 51 19.05 14.13 -17.53
N SER A 52 20.20 13.52 -17.23
CA SER A 52 20.77 12.48 -18.09
C SER A 52 19.68 11.44 -18.37
N LYS A 53 19.47 11.09 -19.64
CA LYS A 53 18.60 9.97 -20.01
C LYS A 53 19.05 8.78 -19.15
N ARG A 54 18.11 8.18 -18.40
CA ARG A 54 18.41 7.01 -17.57
C ARG A 54 18.97 5.92 -18.47
N SER A 55 19.94 5.16 -17.95
CA SER A 55 20.46 4.01 -18.68
C SER A 55 19.30 3.09 -19.05
N GLU A 56 19.35 2.54 -20.26
CA GLU A 56 18.35 1.60 -20.75
C GLU A 56 18.45 0.26 -19.98
N TYR A 57 19.68 -0.11 -19.59
CA TYR A 57 20.02 -1.36 -18.90
C TYR A 57 20.08 -1.21 -17.38
N GLY A 58 19.14 -0.46 -16.81
CA GLY A 58 19.00 -0.34 -15.37
C GLY A 58 18.29 -1.53 -14.73
N ILE A 59 18.71 -1.93 -13.54
CA ILE A 59 18.02 -2.89 -12.68
C ILE A 59 17.72 -2.29 -11.31
N TRP A 60 16.69 -2.82 -10.67
CA TRP A 60 16.35 -2.59 -9.27
C TRP A 60 16.57 -3.88 -8.48
N ILE A 61 17.28 -3.78 -7.37
CA ILE A 61 17.51 -4.88 -6.43
C ILE A 61 16.79 -4.55 -5.13
N GLY A 62 15.87 -5.42 -4.71
CA GLY A 62 15.10 -5.29 -3.48
C GLY A 62 15.37 -6.42 -2.50
N ASN A 63 14.75 -6.32 -1.33
CA ASN A 63 14.91 -7.23 -0.20
C ASN A 63 16.37 -7.37 0.29
N LEU A 64 17.16 -6.32 0.11
CA LEU A 64 18.56 -6.33 0.54
C LEU A 64 18.67 -6.32 2.08
N PRO A 65 19.67 -7.00 2.66
CA PRO A 65 20.02 -6.84 4.06
C PRO A 65 20.32 -5.37 4.35
N PHE A 66 19.79 -4.86 5.46
CA PHE A 66 19.82 -3.44 5.71
C PHE A 66 21.21 -2.89 6.09
N TYR A 67 22.10 -3.79 6.51
CA TYR A 67 23.48 -3.52 6.88
C TYR A 67 24.46 -3.71 5.71
N LEU A 68 23.99 -4.23 4.56
CA LEU A 68 24.81 -4.47 3.38
C LEU A 68 25.39 -3.16 2.84
N THR A 69 26.68 -3.14 2.57
CA THR A 69 27.34 -1.97 1.98
C THR A 69 27.31 -2.02 0.45
N ARG A 70 27.65 -0.89 -0.18
CA ARG A 70 27.79 -0.81 -1.64
C ARG A 70 28.85 -1.78 -2.16
N ALA A 71 29.96 -1.95 -1.43
CA ALA A 71 31.07 -2.81 -1.85
C ALA A 71 30.68 -4.29 -1.78
N ASP A 72 29.92 -4.69 -0.77
CA ASP A 72 29.46 -6.08 -0.61
C ASP A 72 28.47 -6.47 -1.70
N LEU A 73 27.52 -5.57 -2.01
CA LEU A 73 26.58 -5.76 -3.12
C LEU A 73 27.31 -5.94 -4.46
N PHE A 74 28.38 -5.18 -4.64
CA PHE A 74 29.19 -5.18 -5.85
C PHE A 74 30.00 -6.47 -5.98
N LYS A 75 30.71 -6.86 -4.92
CA LYS A 75 31.44 -8.13 -4.85
C LYS A 75 30.51 -9.31 -5.12
N TRP A 76 29.33 -9.31 -4.50
CA TRP A 76 28.35 -10.37 -4.67
C TRP A 76 27.84 -10.49 -6.11
N LEU A 77 27.55 -9.38 -6.81
CA LEU A 77 27.13 -9.42 -8.20
C LEU A 77 28.22 -9.99 -9.12
N VAL A 78 29.46 -9.60 -8.91
CA VAL A 78 30.60 -10.10 -9.70
C VAL A 78 30.80 -11.60 -9.45
N GLU A 79 30.79 -12.03 -8.19
CA GLU A 79 30.98 -13.43 -7.78
C GLU A 79 29.86 -14.35 -8.28
N GLN A 80 28.59 -13.94 -8.15
CA GLN A 80 27.45 -14.76 -8.54
C GLN A 80 27.19 -14.76 -10.05
N SER A 81 27.66 -13.75 -10.78
CA SER A 81 27.48 -13.69 -12.24
C SER A 81 28.41 -14.61 -13.03
N GLY A 82 29.33 -15.31 -12.38
CA GLY A 82 30.29 -16.20 -13.05
C GLY A 82 31.24 -15.47 -14.01
N GLY A 83 31.51 -14.19 -13.76
CA GLY A 83 32.42 -13.36 -14.58
C GLY A 83 31.76 -12.63 -15.76
N VAL A 84 30.43 -12.76 -15.93
CA VAL A 84 29.67 -12.01 -16.95
C VAL A 84 29.53 -10.54 -16.55
N ILE A 85 29.36 -10.26 -15.25
CA ILE A 85 29.31 -8.90 -14.73
C ILE A 85 30.70 -8.56 -14.19
N GLN A 86 31.39 -7.63 -14.85
CA GLN A 86 32.64 -7.07 -14.35
C GLN A 86 32.41 -5.69 -13.73
N GLU A 87 33.39 -5.25 -12.95
CA GLU A 87 33.38 -3.93 -12.31
C GLU A 87 33.22 -2.78 -13.33
N ALA A 88 33.79 -2.95 -14.52
CA ALA A 88 33.73 -1.98 -15.61
C ALA A 88 32.33 -1.84 -16.23
N ASN A 89 31.52 -2.91 -16.19
CA ASN A 89 30.18 -2.91 -16.78
C ASN A 89 29.17 -2.10 -15.96
N ILE A 90 29.48 -1.80 -14.70
CA ILE A 90 28.57 -1.12 -13.78
C ILE A 90 28.80 0.39 -13.86
N THR A 91 27.89 1.08 -14.55
CA THR A 91 27.96 2.53 -14.77
C THR A 91 27.55 3.31 -13.52
N ARG A 92 26.54 2.83 -12.78
CA ARG A 92 26.03 3.51 -11.59
C ARG A 92 25.54 2.52 -10.56
N VAL A 93 25.88 2.77 -9.30
CA VAL A 93 25.27 2.08 -8.16
C VAL A 93 24.71 3.12 -7.20
N ASN A 94 23.40 3.11 -7.02
CA ASN A 94 22.71 3.92 -6.03
C ASN A 94 22.13 3.00 -4.97
N LEU A 95 22.73 3.03 -3.77
CA LEU A 95 22.23 2.37 -2.57
C LEU A 95 21.75 3.45 -1.59
N PRO A 96 20.46 3.83 -1.61
CA PRO A 96 19.95 4.86 -0.73
C PRO A 96 20.10 4.45 0.74
N THR A 97 20.79 5.29 1.51
CA THR A 97 20.94 5.13 2.97
C THR A 97 19.97 6.03 3.73
N ASN A 98 19.51 5.57 4.89
CA ASN A 98 18.68 6.36 5.77
C ASN A 98 19.55 7.29 6.63
N LYS A 99 19.73 8.53 6.17
CA LYS A 99 20.52 9.55 6.89
C LYS A 99 19.96 9.91 8.27
N ASN A 100 18.68 9.60 8.52
CA ASN A 100 17.98 9.90 9.78
C ASN A 100 17.76 8.66 10.64
N ALA A 101 18.46 7.55 10.38
CA ALA A 101 18.39 6.36 11.22
C ALA A 101 18.80 6.72 12.65
N ARG A 102 17.86 6.56 13.59
CA ARG A 102 18.15 6.69 15.02
C ARG A 102 18.71 5.37 15.53
N PRO A 103 19.72 5.39 16.42
CA PRO A 103 20.22 4.18 17.04
C PRO A 103 19.09 3.45 17.78
N ARG A 104 19.11 2.12 17.73
CA ARG A 104 18.03 1.30 18.27
C ARG A 104 18.08 1.28 19.81
N PHE A 105 19.28 1.46 20.36
CA PHE A 105 19.54 1.55 21.79
C PHE A 105 20.31 2.84 22.13
N PRO A 106 20.09 3.42 23.33
CA PRO A 106 20.91 4.51 23.84
C PRO A 106 22.40 4.09 23.90
N GLY A 107 23.28 4.84 23.25
CA GLY A 107 24.73 4.56 23.22
C GLY A 107 25.23 3.73 22.04
N GLU A 108 24.34 3.23 21.17
CA GLU A 108 24.75 2.50 19.96
C GLU A 108 25.22 3.48 18.88
N GLU A 109 26.36 3.18 18.24
CA GLU A 109 26.84 3.96 17.11
C GLU A 109 25.83 3.95 15.96
N LYS A 110 25.67 5.09 15.29
CA LYS A 110 24.78 5.23 14.12
C LYS A 110 25.35 4.43 12.94
N LYS A 111 25.06 3.14 12.87
CA LYS A 111 25.41 2.33 11.70
C LYS A 111 24.57 2.81 10.50
N PRO A 112 25.20 3.13 9.36
CA PRO A 112 24.49 3.60 8.18
C PRO A 112 23.61 2.47 7.64
N GLN A 113 22.31 2.56 7.92
CA GLN A 113 21.33 1.58 7.47
C GLN A 113 20.87 1.92 6.05
N ASN A 114 21.03 0.99 5.12
CA ASN A 114 20.48 1.14 3.78
C ASN A 114 18.94 1.01 3.80
N ARG A 115 18.25 1.35 2.70
CA ARG A 115 16.78 1.28 2.62
C ARG A 115 16.24 -0.09 2.17
N GLY A 116 17.07 -1.12 2.12
CA GLY A 116 16.69 -2.47 1.69
C GLY A 116 16.51 -2.61 0.17
N PHE A 117 16.94 -1.63 -0.61
CA PHE A 117 16.94 -1.69 -2.07
C PHE A 117 18.06 -0.85 -2.69
N ALA A 118 18.46 -1.21 -3.90
CA ALA A 118 19.46 -0.52 -4.71
C ALA A 118 18.99 -0.36 -6.17
N TYR A 119 19.56 0.61 -6.86
CA TYR A 119 19.45 0.76 -8.32
C TYR A 119 20.85 0.63 -8.92
N ILE A 120 20.97 -0.19 -9.94
CA ILE A 120 22.23 -0.43 -10.65
C ILE A 120 22.00 -0.21 -12.13
N ASP A 121 22.84 0.58 -12.76
CA ASP A 121 22.83 0.81 -14.21
C ASP A 121 24.03 0.07 -14.83
N PHE A 122 23.78 -0.75 -15.84
CA PHE A 122 24.82 -1.43 -16.62
C PHE A 122 25.06 -0.73 -17.96
N ASP A 123 26.24 -0.99 -18.53
CA ASP A 123 26.61 -0.59 -19.89
C ASP A 123 26.04 -1.53 -20.97
N THR A 124 25.81 -2.79 -20.59
CA THR A 124 25.47 -3.90 -21.48
C THR A 124 24.16 -4.56 -21.06
N GLU A 125 23.35 -4.93 -22.06
CA GLU A 125 22.10 -5.67 -21.84
C GLU A 125 22.35 -7.06 -21.23
N ALA A 126 23.42 -7.74 -21.67
CA ALA A 126 23.80 -9.04 -21.17
C ALA A 126 24.06 -9.04 -19.65
N ALA A 127 24.72 -8.01 -19.13
CA ALA A 127 24.94 -7.86 -17.69
C ALA A 127 23.63 -7.64 -16.93
N ALA A 128 22.70 -6.86 -17.48
CA ALA A 128 21.38 -6.64 -16.88
C ALA A 128 20.54 -7.94 -16.83
N VAL A 129 20.53 -8.72 -17.91
CA VAL A 129 19.81 -10.00 -17.97
C VAL A 129 20.44 -11.06 -17.05
N ALA A 130 21.78 -11.12 -17.00
CA ALA A 130 22.48 -11.98 -16.05
C ALA A 130 22.13 -11.62 -14.61
N ALA A 131 22.12 -10.32 -14.27
CA ALA A 131 21.72 -9.86 -12.95
C ALA A 131 20.26 -10.18 -12.63
N MET A 132 19.33 -10.06 -13.59
CA MET A 132 17.93 -10.46 -13.39
C MET A 132 17.79 -11.96 -13.10
N SER A 133 18.65 -12.79 -13.70
CA SER A 133 18.65 -14.24 -13.47
C SER A 133 19.12 -14.62 -12.06
N LEU A 134 19.79 -13.70 -11.35
CA LEU A 134 20.18 -13.86 -9.94
C LEU A 134 19.03 -13.54 -8.97
N THR A 135 17.79 -13.40 -9.44
CA THR A 135 16.63 -13.24 -8.55
C THR A 135 16.47 -14.47 -7.65
N GLU A 136 16.03 -14.25 -6.41
CA GLU A 136 15.83 -15.27 -5.36
C GLU A 136 17.09 -15.95 -4.82
N THR A 137 18.27 -15.51 -5.24
CA THR A 137 19.54 -15.99 -4.68
C THR A 137 19.78 -15.44 -3.27
N LEU A 138 20.47 -16.22 -2.44
CA LEU A 138 20.71 -15.89 -1.03
C LEU A 138 21.85 -14.87 -0.89
N LEU A 139 21.55 -13.72 -0.30
CA LEU A 139 22.52 -12.71 0.11
C LEU A 139 22.39 -12.50 1.62
N GLU A 140 23.43 -12.87 2.37
CA GLU A 140 23.50 -12.75 3.84
C GLU A 140 22.25 -13.30 4.56
N GLY A 141 21.72 -14.43 4.09
CA GLY A 141 20.55 -15.08 4.67
C GLY A 141 19.19 -14.54 4.19
N ARG A 142 19.15 -13.70 3.15
CA ARG A 142 17.90 -13.20 2.54
C ARG A 142 17.90 -13.38 1.02
N ASN A 143 16.77 -13.80 0.47
CA ASN A 143 16.59 -13.91 -0.97
C ASN A 143 16.42 -12.53 -1.58
N VAL A 144 17.29 -12.14 -2.49
CA VAL A 144 17.19 -10.84 -3.16
C VAL A 144 16.14 -10.87 -4.27
N LEU A 145 15.52 -9.73 -4.54
CA LEU A 145 14.55 -9.58 -5.64
C LEU A 145 15.11 -8.64 -6.69
N ILE A 146 15.45 -9.16 -7.87
CA ILE A 146 16.02 -8.34 -8.95
C ILE A 146 14.97 -8.16 -10.04
N LYS A 147 14.76 -6.92 -10.49
CA LYS A 147 13.81 -6.57 -11.54
C LYS A 147 14.41 -5.54 -12.48
N SER A 148 13.97 -5.53 -13.73
CA SER A 148 14.32 -4.44 -14.65
C SER A 148 13.86 -3.09 -14.11
N SER A 149 14.66 -2.04 -14.30
CA SER A 149 14.39 -0.66 -13.86
C SER A 149 13.08 -0.11 -14.45
N SER A 150 12.70 -0.56 -15.65
CA SER A 150 11.45 -0.19 -16.34
C SER A 150 10.21 -0.94 -15.88
N SER A 151 10.36 -2.11 -15.24
CA SER A 151 9.22 -2.87 -14.70
C SER A 151 8.90 -2.41 -13.27
N PHE A 152 7.81 -1.65 -13.14
CA PHE A 152 7.33 -1.09 -11.87
C PHE A 152 6.35 -2.02 -11.11
N GLU A 153 6.02 -3.19 -11.66
CA GLU A 153 5.11 -4.14 -11.01
C GLU A 153 5.70 -4.67 -9.70
N GLY A 154 4.96 -4.47 -8.60
CA GLY A 154 5.36 -4.90 -7.25
C GLY A 154 6.36 -4.00 -6.53
N ARG A 155 6.61 -2.77 -7.00
CA ARG A 155 7.42 -1.78 -6.26
C ARG A 155 6.56 -1.00 -5.24
N PRO A 156 7.06 -0.72 -4.03
CA PRO A 156 6.43 0.27 -3.16
C PRO A 156 6.52 1.65 -3.84
N GLN A 157 5.39 2.17 -4.31
CA GLN A 157 5.34 3.47 -4.99
C GLN A 157 5.76 4.59 -4.01
N LYS A 158 6.63 5.48 -4.51
CA LYS A 158 6.95 6.75 -3.86
C LYS A 158 6.06 7.82 -4.50
N GLU A 159 4.94 8.13 -3.89
CA GLU A 159 4.19 9.34 -4.27
C GLU A 159 5.04 10.58 -3.99
N ASN A 160 5.17 11.43 -5.02
CA ASN A 160 5.79 12.73 -4.92
C ASN A 160 4.93 13.61 -4.00
N THR A 161 5.45 13.92 -2.82
CA THR A 161 4.83 14.83 -1.86
C THR A 161 5.27 16.25 -2.18
N GLU A 162 4.54 16.96 -3.05
CA GLU A 162 4.55 18.42 -3.06
C GLU A 162 3.11 18.94 -3.30
N THR A 163 2.70 19.86 -2.42
CA THR A 163 1.46 20.64 -2.38
C THR A 163 0.14 19.93 -2.03
N ALA A 164 -0.19 19.92 -0.73
CA ALA A 164 -1.44 20.46 -0.19
C ALA A 164 -1.39 20.46 1.35
N GLU A 165 -0.93 21.55 1.93
CA GLU A 165 -1.31 21.95 3.29
C GLU A 165 -2.52 22.88 3.15
N ALA A 166 -3.68 22.46 3.67
CA ALA A 166 -4.71 23.31 4.28
C ALA A 166 -5.94 22.45 4.63
N ASP A 167 -6.24 22.45 5.93
CA ASP A 167 -7.58 22.39 6.54
C ASP A 167 -8.45 21.15 6.28
N THR A 168 -8.62 20.32 7.30
CA THR A 168 -9.74 20.40 8.26
C THR A 168 -9.85 19.06 9.00
N GLU A 169 -9.94 19.14 10.32
CA GLU A 169 -10.45 18.07 11.18
C GLU A 169 -11.84 17.67 10.69
N ASP A 170 -11.95 16.52 10.03
CA ASP A 170 -13.22 15.84 9.94
C ASP A 170 -12.98 14.34 9.94
N THR A 171 -13.70 13.67 10.82
CA THR A 171 -13.88 12.23 10.87
C THR A 171 -14.29 11.73 9.49
N LYS A 172 -13.29 11.41 8.66
CA LYS A 172 -13.52 10.78 7.36
C LYS A 172 -14.12 9.41 7.66
N LYS A 173 -15.45 9.31 7.56
CA LYS A 173 -16.13 8.04 7.35
C LYS A 173 -15.34 7.36 6.25
N VAL A 174 -14.66 6.28 6.60
CA VAL A 174 -13.87 5.51 5.65
C VAL A 174 -14.91 4.89 4.74
N ASP A 175 -15.15 5.52 3.59
CA ASP A 175 -16.10 5.02 2.60
C ASP A 175 -15.72 3.57 2.26
N GLY A 176 -16.59 2.65 2.67
CA GLY A 176 -16.69 1.28 2.17
C GLY A 176 -15.40 0.48 2.04
N SER A 177 -14.65 0.27 3.13
CA SER A 177 -13.58 -0.75 3.10
C SER A 177 -14.20 -2.16 3.17
N ARG A 178 -13.91 -3.03 2.19
CA ARG A 178 -14.31 -4.46 2.20
C ARG A 178 -13.73 -5.27 3.37
N LYS A 179 -12.72 -4.72 4.04
CA LYS A 179 -12.03 -5.34 5.17
C LYS A 179 -12.50 -4.69 6.47
N ILE A 180 -12.93 -5.51 7.42
CA ILE A 180 -13.28 -5.10 8.77
C ILE A 180 -12.20 -5.56 9.75
N TYR A 181 -12.02 -4.77 10.81
CA TYR A 181 -11.28 -5.10 11.99
C TYR A 181 -12.25 -5.56 13.07
N VAL A 182 -11.94 -6.70 13.70
CA VAL A 182 -12.71 -7.27 14.80
C VAL A 182 -11.82 -7.34 16.03
N GLY A 183 -12.09 -6.49 17.02
CA GLY A 183 -11.39 -6.46 18.30
C GLY A 183 -12.24 -6.98 19.46
N ASN A 184 -11.60 -7.15 20.62
CA ASN A 184 -12.22 -7.72 21.83
C ASN A 184 -12.71 -9.17 21.66
N LEU A 185 -12.04 -9.94 20.80
CA LEU A 185 -12.32 -11.36 20.63
C LEU A 185 -11.87 -12.14 21.86
N PRO A 186 -12.59 -13.20 22.26
CA PRO A 186 -12.10 -14.10 23.30
C PRO A 186 -10.81 -14.78 22.84
N PHE A 187 -9.89 -15.05 23.78
CA PHE A 187 -8.60 -15.66 23.46
C PHE A 187 -8.69 -17.09 22.91
N GLN A 188 -9.87 -17.70 23.06
CA GLN A 188 -10.22 -19.02 22.51
C GLN A 188 -10.93 -18.94 21.14
N ALA A 189 -11.19 -17.73 20.61
CA ALA A 189 -11.81 -17.60 19.29
C ALA A 189 -10.85 -18.08 18.21
N THR A 190 -11.33 -18.94 17.33
CA THR A 190 -10.60 -19.39 16.14
C THR A 190 -11.00 -18.58 14.90
N GLU A 191 -10.28 -18.79 13.80
CA GLU A 191 -10.67 -18.24 12.49
C GLU A 191 -12.02 -18.80 12.03
N ASP A 192 -12.31 -20.07 12.31
CA ASP A 192 -13.59 -20.72 12.00
C ASP A 192 -14.77 -20.09 12.77
N ASP A 193 -14.57 -19.77 14.05
CA ASP A 193 -15.60 -19.08 14.86
C ASP A 193 -15.98 -17.73 14.23
N LEU A 194 -14.99 -16.98 13.75
CA LEU A 194 -15.21 -15.71 13.06
C LEU A 194 -15.89 -15.93 11.72
N TRP A 195 -15.46 -16.92 10.95
CA TRP A 195 -16.06 -17.26 9.66
C TRP A 195 -17.55 -17.54 9.81
N ALA A 196 -17.92 -18.52 10.64
CA ALA A 196 -19.31 -18.92 10.86
C ALA A 196 -20.19 -17.78 11.41
N HIS A 197 -19.61 -16.87 12.20
CA HIS A 197 -20.34 -15.74 12.77
C HIS A 197 -20.59 -14.62 11.75
N PHE A 198 -19.61 -14.35 10.88
CA PHE A 198 -19.67 -13.26 9.89
C PHE A 198 -20.24 -13.70 8.53
N GLU A 199 -20.34 -14.99 8.24
CA GLU A 199 -20.94 -15.52 7.01
C GLU A 199 -22.41 -15.09 6.87
N LYS A 200 -23.10 -14.92 8.00
CA LYS A 200 -24.47 -14.39 8.05
C LYS A 200 -24.59 -12.94 7.53
N CYS A 201 -23.49 -12.18 7.51
CA CYS A 201 -23.45 -10.83 6.93
C CYS A 201 -23.25 -10.83 5.41
N GLY A 202 -22.73 -11.92 4.86
CA GLY A 202 -22.45 -12.08 3.44
C GLY A 202 -21.17 -12.86 3.19
N GLU A 203 -20.84 -13.00 1.92
CA GLU A 203 -19.77 -13.87 1.47
C GLU A 203 -18.38 -13.33 1.85
N ILE A 204 -17.60 -14.18 2.53
CA ILE A 204 -16.26 -13.86 3.03
C ILE A 204 -15.21 -14.25 1.98
N ASP A 205 -14.22 -13.37 1.79
CA ASP A 205 -13.05 -13.60 0.94
C ASP A 205 -11.94 -14.30 1.74
N TRP A 206 -11.59 -13.76 2.91
CA TRP A 206 -10.67 -14.41 3.87
C TRP A 206 -10.86 -13.88 5.29
N VAL A 207 -10.43 -14.68 6.27
CA VAL A 207 -10.37 -14.35 7.70
C VAL A 207 -8.94 -14.54 8.18
N LYS A 208 -8.50 -13.71 9.13
CA LYS A 208 -7.23 -13.92 9.84
C LYS A 208 -7.32 -13.45 11.27
N VAL A 209 -6.94 -14.31 12.19
CA VAL A 209 -6.79 -13.96 13.61
C VAL A 209 -5.33 -13.62 13.87
N ALA A 210 -5.10 -12.54 14.62
CA ALA A 210 -3.75 -12.24 15.09
C ALA A 210 -3.43 -13.18 16.26
N THR A 211 -2.41 -14.04 16.09
CA THR A 211 -1.89 -14.92 17.14
C THR A 211 -0.53 -14.43 17.64
N PHE A 212 -0.17 -14.81 18.87
CA PHE A 212 1.18 -14.63 19.38
C PHE A 212 2.10 -15.69 18.76
N GLU A 213 3.25 -15.27 18.22
CA GLU A 213 4.22 -16.16 17.59
C GLU A 213 4.80 -17.19 18.58
N ASP A 214 4.97 -16.80 19.84
CA ASP A 214 5.56 -17.66 20.87
C ASP A 214 4.60 -18.73 21.40
N SER A 215 3.30 -18.43 21.49
CA SER A 215 2.32 -19.29 22.18
C SER A 215 1.18 -19.80 21.30
N GLY A 216 1.07 -19.31 20.07
CA GLY A 216 -0.05 -19.58 19.16
C GLY A 216 -1.40 -19.04 19.64
N LYS A 217 -1.48 -18.43 20.83
CA LYS A 217 -2.72 -17.93 21.41
C LYS A 217 -3.21 -16.69 20.67
N CYS A 218 -4.53 -16.55 20.57
CA CYS A 218 -5.16 -15.41 19.92
C CYS A 218 -4.86 -14.13 20.71
N LYS A 219 -4.53 -13.05 20.02
CA LYS A 219 -4.21 -11.73 20.59
C LYS A 219 -5.46 -10.90 20.92
N GLY A 220 -6.64 -11.49 20.73
CA GLY A 220 -7.93 -10.84 20.99
C GLY A 220 -8.40 -9.90 19.86
N PHE A 221 -7.80 -9.99 18.68
CA PHE A 221 -8.27 -9.28 17.49
C PHE A 221 -7.97 -10.05 16.20
N GLY A 222 -8.71 -9.71 15.15
CA GLY A 222 -8.57 -10.28 13.81
C GLY A 222 -9.11 -9.36 12.72
N TRP A 223 -9.02 -9.84 11.49
CA TRP A 223 -9.54 -9.17 10.31
C TRP A 223 -10.41 -10.13 9.50
N VAL A 224 -11.48 -9.58 8.93
CA VAL A 224 -12.35 -10.29 7.99
C VAL A 224 -12.45 -9.43 6.74
N LYS A 225 -12.22 -10.01 5.58
CA LYS A 225 -12.45 -9.34 4.29
C LYS A 225 -13.64 -9.99 3.61
N PHE A 226 -14.62 -9.20 3.24
CA PHE A 226 -15.79 -9.62 2.48
C PHE A 226 -15.56 -9.45 0.98
N LYS A 227 -16.31 -10.20 0.18
CA LYS A 227 -16.36 -9.98 -1.27
C LYS A 227 -17.06 -8.66 -1.61
N LEU A 228 -18.16 -8.37 -0.91
CA LEU A 228 -18.99 -7.19 -1.09
C LEU A 228 -18.75 -6.13 -0.01
N VAL A 229 -18.90 -4.86 -0.38
CA VAL A 229 -18.76 -3.71 0.55
C VAL A 229 -19.96 -3.63 1.50
N GLU A 230 -21.17 -3.93 1.01
CA GLU A 230 -22.41 -3.90 1.80
C GLU A 230 -22.40 -4.88 2.99
N SER A 231 -21.74 -6.04 2.81
CA SER A 231 -21.55 -7.02 3.88
C SER A 231 -20.64 -6.48 4.99
N ALA A 232 -19.59 -5.73 4.62
CA ALA A 232 -18.72 -5.06 5.59
C ALA A 232 -19.46 -3.94 6.34
N GLU A 233 -20.27 -3.15 5.65
CA GLU A 233 -21.12 -2.12 6.27
C GLU A 233 -22.13 -2.71 7.26
N SER A 234 -22.78 -3.81 6.88
CA SER A 234 -23.72 -4.52 7.75
C SER A 234 -23.04 -5.10 8.99
N ALA A 235 -21.83 -5.64 8.83
CA ALA A 235 -21.02 -6.12 9.94
C ALA A 235 -20.61 -5.00 10.90
N VAL A 236 -20.19 -3.82 10.40
CA VAL A 236 -19.85 -2.64 11.23
C VAL A 236 -21.09 -2.06 11.91
N LYS A 237 -22.24 -2.09 11.24
CA LYS A 237 -23.54 -1.70 11.83
C LYS A 237 -23.96 -2.63 12.98
N GLY A 238 -23.40 -3.84 13.00
CA GLY A 238 -23.47 -4.76 14.12
C GLY A 238 -24.69 -5.67 14.15
N PHE A 239 -25.48 -5.66 13.09
CA PHE A 239 -26.61 -6.56 12.92
C PHE A 239 -26.94 -6.80 11.46
N VAL A 240 -27.48 -7.98 11.19
CA VAL A 240 -28.01 -8.39 9.89
C VAL A 240 -29.48 -8.74 10.04
N ARG A 241 -30.28 -8.52 9.01
CA ARG A 241 -31.66 -9.01 8.96
C ARG A 241 -31.68 -10.31 8.17
N ILE A 242 -32.02 -11.41 8.84
CA ILE A 242 -32.14 -12.73 8.21
C ILE A 242 -33.64 -13.02 8.07
N LYS A 243 -34.05 -13.42 6.87
CA LYS A 243 -35.41 -13.86 6.59
C LYS A 243 -35.50 -15.34 6.99
N GLU A 244 -36.16 -15.61 8.10
CA GLU A 244 -36.33 -16.95 8.65
C GLU A 244 -37.74 -17.42 8.32
N GLU A 245 -37.85 -18.61 7.74
CA GLU A 245 -39.14 -19.26 7.47
C GLU A 245 -39.73 -19.74 8.80
N ILE A 246 -41.00 -19.46 9.03
CA ILE A 246 -41.72 -19.90 10.22
C ILE A 246 -42.57 -21.09 9.81
N GLU A 247 -42.29 -22.24 10.41
CA GLU A 247 -43.19 -23.39 10.37
C GLU A 247 -44.42 -23.05 11.22
N THR A 248 -45.57 -23.02 10.58
CA THR A 248 -46.86 -22.75 11.21
C THR A 248 -47.61 -24.04 11.54
N GLU A 249 -48.57 -23.99 12.47
CA GLU A 249 -49.38 -25.17 12.82
C GLU A 249 -50.12 -25.78 11.61
N ASP A 250 -50.39 -24.97 10.58
CA ASP A 250 -50.96 -25.41 9.32
C ASP A 250 -50.00 -26.30 8.49
N ASP A 251 -48.68 -26.15 8.66
CA ASP A 251 -47.66 -26.97 7.98
C ASP A 251 -47.51 -28.38 8.60
N PHE A 252 -48.00 -28.57 9.83
CA PHE A 252 -47.98 -29.85 10.56
C PHE A 252 -49.31 -30.62 10.48
N LYS A 253 -50.33 -30.06 9.81
CA LYS A 253 -51.64 -30.70 9.68
C LYS A 253 -51.58 -31.74 8.57
N GLU A 254 -51.72 -33.02 8.92
CA GLU A 254 -51.91 -34.06 7.92
C GLU A 254 -53.22 -33.83 7.16
N PRO A 255 -53.21 -33.96 5.82
CA PRO A 255 -54.42 -33.83 5.04
C PRO A 255 -55.43 -34.91 5.48
N LYS A 256 -56.64 -34.48 5.85
CA LYS A 256 -57.73 -35.43 6.10
C LYS A 256 -58.24 -35.98 4.77
N ASP A 257 -58.53 -37.28 4.76
CA ASP A 257 -58.98 -38.02 3.58
C ASP A 257 -60.11 -37.29 2.83
N GLY A 258 -59.81 -36.77 1.63
CA GLY A 258 -60.77 -36.24 0.67
C GLY A 258 -60.71 -34.73 0.38
N GLU A 259 -59.86 -33.95 1.05
CA GLU A 259 -59.60 -32.55 0.70
C GLU A 259 -58.23 -32.39 0.02
N ASP A 260 -58.19 -31.68 -1.11
CA ASP A 260 -56.95 -31.33 -1.80
C ASP A 260 -56.04 -30.52 -0.85
N ALA A 261 -54.78 -30.92 -0.72
CA ALA A 261 -53.80 -30.23 0.10
C ALA A 261 -53.46 -28.87 -0.53
N ASP A 262 -54.10 -27.80 -0.06
CA ASP A 262 -53.68 -26.43 -0.35
C ASP A 262 -52.33 -26.19 0.33
N ALA A 263 -51.25 -26.13 -0.45
CA ALA A 263 -49.92 -25.87 0.06
C ALA A 263 -49.87 -24.42 0.59
N GLY A 264 -50.07 -24.27 1.89
CA GLY A 264 -50.09 -22.98 2.57
C GLY A 264 -48.89 -22.09 2.19
N GLU A 265 -49.14 -20.80 1.99
CA GLU A 265 -48.07 -19.84 1.70
C GLU A 265 -47.06 -19.78 2.86
N LYS A 266 -45.80 -20.15 2.57
CA LYS A 266 -44.68 -20.08 3.50
C LYS A 266 -44.57 -18.68 4.12
N LYS A 267 -44.77 -18.58 5.45
CA LYS A 267 -44.66 -17.31 6.17
C LYS A 267 -43.22 -17.07 6.58
N TYR A 268 -42.75 -15.84 6.38
CA TYR A 268 -41.39 -15.45 6.71
C TYR A 268 -41.37 -14.31 7.73
N LYS A 269 -40.46 -14.37 8.69
CA LYS A 269 -40.20 -13.26 9.63
C LYS A 269 -38.77 -12.78 9.49
N MET A 270 -38.62 -11.46 9.42
CA MET A 270 -37.29 -10.84 9.46
C MET A 270 -36.82 -10.77 10.91
N ARG A 271 -35.79 -11.55 11.25
CA ARG A 271 -35.17 -11.50 12.58
C ARG A 271 -33.85 -10.73 12.51
N LYS A 272 -33.62 -9.88 13.50
CA LYS A 272 -32.36 -9.15 13.67
C LYS A 272 -31.33 -10.09 14.30
N TRP A 273 -30.34 -10.49 13.52
CA TRP A 273 -29.18 -11.24 13.99
C TRP A 273 -28.09 -10.27 14.42
N TRP A 274 -27.70 -10.30 15.69
CA TRP A 274 -26.67 -9.42 16.23
C TRP A 274 -25.29 -10.03 16.03
N VAL A 275 -24.40 -9.28 15.39
CA VAL A 275 -23.03 -9.72 15.05
C VAL A 275 -22.02 -9.17 16.04
N ASN A 276 -22.42 -8.18 16.85
CA ASN A 276 -21.56 -7.53 17.84
C ASN A 276 -21.19 -8.39 19.04
N ARG A 277 -21.62 -9.66 19.14
CA ARG A 277 -21.35 -10.47 20.34
C ARG A 277 -20.95 -11.90 19.98
N ILE A 278 -19.79 -12.34 20.47
CA ILE A 278 -19.34 -13.75 20.40
C ILE A 278 -19.06 -14.24 21.83
N ARG A 279 -19.60 -15.40 22.18
CA ARG A 279 -19.40 -16.06 23.50
C ARG A 279 -19.63 -15.10 24.69
N GLY A 280 -20.66 -14.27 24.60
CA GLY A 280 -21.02 -13.31 25.66
C GLY A 280 -20.15 -12.05 25.75
N ARG A 281 -19.19 -11.85 24.85
CA ARG A 281 -18.35 -10.65 24.79
C ARG A 281 -18.73 -9.76 23.62
N ASP A 282 -18.84 -8.46 23.90
CA ASP A 282 -19.10 -7.47 22.86
C ASP A 282 -17.84 -7.24 22.02
N LEU A 283 -17.97 -7.39 20.71
CA LEU A 283 -16.93 -7.20 19.74
C LEU A 283 -16.82 -5.73 19.35
N LYS A 284 -15.58 -5.28 19.15
CA LYS A 284 -15.29 -3.99 18.55
C LYS A 284 -15.14 -4.16 17.04
N ILE A 285 -16.20 -3.88 16.28
CA ILE A 285 -16.19 -4.00 14.82
C ILE A 285 -16.02 -2.61 14.21
N GLN A 286 -15.00 -2.43 13.38
CA GLN A 286 -14.70 -1.19 12.67
C GLN A 286 -14.20 -1.49 11.26
N PHE A 287 -14.26 -0.53 10.35
CA PHE A 287 -13.54 -0.67 9.09
C PHE A 287 -12.04 -0.81 9.35
N ALA A 288 -11.40 -1.77 8.69
CA ALA A 288 -9.97 -1.95 8.86
C ALA A 288 -9.24 -0.76 8.21
N GLU A 289 -8.40 -0.08 9.00
CA GLU A 289 -7.45 0.87 8.42
C GLU A 289 -6.57 0.15 7.38
N ASP A 290 -6.41 0.77 6.22
CA ASP A 290 -5.51 0.30 5.16
C ASP A 290 -4.12 0.03 5.74
N ASP A 291 -3.47 -1.04 5.28
CA ASP A 291 -2.14 -1.44 5.74
C ASP A 291 -1.12 -0.31 5.50
N GLN A 292 -1.29 0.51 4.47
CA GLN A 292 -0.46 1.71 4.24
C GLN A 292 -0.69 2.79 5.30
N VAL A 293 -1.95 3.06 5.66
CA VAL A 293 -2.31 4.05 6.69
C VAL A 293 -1.81 3.60 8.05
N ARG A 294 -2.00 2.31 8.38
CA ARG A 294 -1.49 1.71 9.63
C ARG A 294 0.03 1.79 9.69
N TYR A 295 0.71 1.49 8.59
CA TYR A 295 2.18 1.60 8.52
C TYR A 295 2.64 3.04 8.71
N LYS A 296 2.01 4.02 8.05
CA LYS A 296 2.32 5.45 8.23
C LYS A 296 2.08 5.90 9.67
N LYS A 297 0.99 5.49 10.33
CA LYS A 297 0.72 5.83 11.74
C LYS A 297 1.72 5.20 12.72
N ARG A 298 2.19 3.98 12.46
CA ARG A 298 3.11 3.26 13.36
C ARG A 298 4.58 3.56 13.12
N PHE A 299 4.97 3.73 11.86
CA PHE A 299 6.37 3.78 11.41
C PHE A 299 6.65 4.94 10.44
N GLY A 300 5.65 5.73 10.06
CA GLY A 300 5.80 6.89 9.20
C GLY A 300 6.36 8.11 9.93
N LYS A 301 6.68 9.14 9.14
CA LYS A 301 7.34 10.36 9.58
C LYS A 301 6.47 11.22 10.51
N ASP A 302 5.15 11.09 10.38
CA ASP A 302 4.13 11.87 11.10
C ASP A 302 3.57 11.13 12.32
N ARG A 303 4.33 10.18 12.89
CA ARG A 303 3.91 9.45 14.09
C ARG A 303 3.70 10.45 15.25
N PRO A 304 2.53 10.43 15.94
CA PRO A 304 2.33 11.28 17.11
C PRO A 304 3.35 10.92 18.22
N PRO A 305 3.85 11.91 18.98
CA PRO A 305 4.77 11.68 20.09
C PRO A 305 4.23 10.64 21.07
N ARG A 306 5.12 9.76 21.55
CA ARG A 306 4.77 8.59 22.38
C ARG A 306 4.00 8.97 23.65
N ASP A 307 4.17 10.19 24.14
CA ASP A 307 3.61 10.68 25.40
C ASP A 307 2.07 10.89 25.37
N GLN A 308 1.44 10.88 24.20
CA GLN A 308 -0.03 10.99 24.09
C GLN A 308 -0.77 9.62 24.08
N GLN A 309 -0.06 8.50 23.93
CA GLN A 309 -0.70 7.16 23.90
C GLN A 309 -0.86 6.51 25.27
N ASP A 310 -0.10 6.94 26.28
CA ASP A 310 -0.19 6.37 27.63
C ASP A 310 -1.31 7.01 28.49
N GLY A 311 -1.88 8.13 28.05
CA GLY A 311 -3.00 8.81 28.74
C GLY A 311 -4.40 8.21 28.50
N GLN A 312 -4.53 7.20 27.62
CA GLN A 312 -5.82 6.57 27.26
C GLN A 312 -5.85 5.06 27.50
N ARG A 313 -4.95 4.52 28.34
CA ARG A 313 -5.18 3.18 28.90
C ARG A 313 -6.22 3.33 30.01
N PRO A 314 -7.44 2.77 29.86
CA PRO A 314 -8.35 2.71 31.00
C PRO A 314 -7.63 1.99 32.15
N PRO A 315 -7.80 2.45 33.40
CA PRO A 315 -7.18 1.79 34.54
C PRO A 315 -7.54 0.31 34.51
N ARG A 316 -6.52 -0.54 34.66
CA ARG A 316 -6.69 -1.98 34.85
C ARG A 316 -7.62 -2.14 36.05
N ARG A 317 -8.87 -2.53 35.81
CA ARG A 317 -9.81 -2.88 36.89
C ARG A 317 -9.15 -4.00 37.68
N GLU A 318 -8.74 -3.69 38.90
CA GLU A 318 -8.39 -4.71 39.89
C GLU A 318 -9.66 -5.50 40.20
N GLU A 319 -9.49 -6.82 40.21
CA GLU A 319 -10.56 -7.80 40.45
C GLU A 319 -11.07 -7.66 41.88
N THR A 320 -12.40 -7.66 42.03
CA THR A 320 -13.11 -8.07 43.25
C THR A 320 -13.92 -9.31 42.94
#